data_AF-A0A4Y8M075-F1
#
_entry.id   AF-A0A4Y8M075-F1
#
_cell.length_a   1.000
_cell.length_b   1.000
_cell.length_c   1.000
_cell.angle_alpha   90.00
_cell.angle_beta   90.00
_cell.angle_gamma   90.00
#
_symmetry.space_group_name_H-M   'P 1'
#
loop_
_entity.id
_entity.type
_entity.pdbx_description
1 polymer ?
#
loop_
_entity_poly.entity_id
_entity_poly.type
_entity_poly.pdbx_seq_one_letter_code
_entity_poly.pdbx_strand_id
1 'polypeptide(L)'
;MKMFQEKHSSPLPTPRTIRRACGNELYRTVKRLKLHIPAALVQQAEEIYVKRVIGNLMWIVENRSNRKLLADWWDEEISEEIAQLWSVDRTKLMRAFRDAFGG
;
A
#
# COMPACT_ATOMS: atom_id res chain seq x y z
N MET A 1 6.32 -29.32 29.39
CA MET A 1 5.83 -29.42 28.00
C MET A 1 6.28 -28.16 27.26
N LYS A 2 7.19 -28.27 26.28
CA LYS A 2 7.50 -27.16 25.36
C LYS A 2 6.35 -27.07 24.37
N MET A 3 5.51 -26.04 24.50
CA MET A 3 4.54 -25.68 23.46
C MET A 3 5.34 -25.32 22.20
N PHE A 4 5.22 -26.15 21.17
CA PHE A 4 5.64 -25.77 19.82
C PHE A 4 4.72 -24.63 19.39
N GLN A 5 5.19 -23.38 19.50
CA GLN A 5 4.53 -22.29 18.80
C GLN A 5 4.72 -22.56 17.31
N GLU A 6 3.62 -22.68 16.58
CA GLU A 6 3.62 -22.71 15.13
C GLU A 6 4.36 -21.47 14.63
N LYS A 7 5.53 -21.70 14.02
CA LYS A 7 6.50 -20.68 13.61
C LYS A 7 5.96 -19.70 12.53
N HIS A 8 4.72 -19.89 12.07
CA HIS A 8 4.18 -19.27 10.86
C HIS A 8 2.81 -18.60 10.99
N SER A 9 2.15 -18.60 12.15
CA SER A 9 0.91 -17.84 12.36
C SER A 9 1.20 -16.44 12.90
N SER A 10 1.77 -15.57 12.04
CA SER A 10 1.87 -14.15 12.45
C SER A 10 0.45 -13.58 12.59
N PRO A 11 0.16 -12.81 13.64
CA PRO A 11 -1.15 -12.22 13.82
C PRO A 11 -1.48 -11.29 12.64
N LEU A 12 -2.78 -11.15 12.35
CA LEU A 12 -3.27 -10.17 11.38
C LEU A 12 -2.78 -8.76 11.77
N PRO A 13 -2.41 -7.91 10.80
CA PRO A 13 -1.96 -6.56 11.09
C PRO A 13 -3.12 -5.74 11.69
N THR A 14 -2.79 -4.92 12.68
CA THR A 14 -3.76 -4.00 13.28
C THR A 14 -4.10 -2.86 12.31
N PRO A 15 -5.26 -2.18 12.46
CA PRO A 15 -5.59 -1.00 11.65
C PRO A 15 -4.52 0.10 11.70
N ARG A 16 -3.87 0.29 12.86
CA ARG A 16 -2.75 1.23 13.02
C ARG A 16 -1.54 0.83 12.18
N THR A 17 -1.21 -0.46 12.17
CA THR A 17 -0.10 -1.00 11.37
C THR A 17 -0.37 -0.83 9.87
N ILE A 18 -1.60 -1.14 9.43
CA ILE A 18 -2.03 -0.96 8.03
C ILE A 18 -1.89 0.51 7.63
N ARG A 19 -2.47 1.43 8.40
CA ARG A 19 -2.41 2.87 8.14
C ARG A 19 -0.96 3.36 7.99
N ARG A 20 -0.10 2.97 8.92
CA ARG A 20 1.32 3.34 8.88
C ARG A 20 2.04 2.78 7.65
N ALA A 21 1.73 1.56 7.23
CA ALA A 21 2.32 0.96 6.03
C ALA A 21 1.91 1.73 4.77
N CYS A 22 0.60 1.91 4.56
CA CYS A 22 0.04 2.64 3.42
C CYS A 22 0.58 4.08 3.35
N GLY A 23 0.58 4.81 4.47
CA GLY A 23 1.10 6.18 4.51
C GLY A 23 2.59 6.27 4.18
N ASN A 24 3.41 5.34 4.67
CA ASN A 24 4.84 5.29 4.33
C ASN A 24 5.08 4.97 2.85
N GLU A 25 4.29 4.08 2.26
CA GLU A 25 4.37 3.72 0.85
C GLU A 25 3.98 4.90 -0.05
N LEU A 26 2.89 5.59 0.27
CA LEU A 26 2.47 6.81 -0.46
C LEU A 26 3.49 7.94 -0.30
N TYR A 27 4.03 8.15 0.91
CA TYR A 27 5.09 9.14 1.13
C TYR A 27 6.31 8.88 0.25
N ARG A 28 6.81 7.63 0.21
CA ARG A 28 7.93 7.27 -0.65
C ARG A 28 7.57 7.43 -2.14
N THR A 29 6.36 7.08 -2.53
CA THR A 29 5.85 7.24 -3.90
C THR A 29 5.86 8.70 -4.34
N VAL A 30 5.31 9.61 -3.51
CA VAL A 30 5.33 11.06 -3.77
C VAL A 30 6.77 11.58 -3.91
N LYS A 31 7.69 11.12 -3.04
CA LYS A 31 9.10 11.47 -3.13
C LYS A 31 9.74 11.00 -4.44
N ARG A 32 9.37 9.82 -4.98
CA ARG A 32 9.84 9.30 -6.27
C ARG A 32 9.26 10.06 -7.46
N LEU A 33 8.00 10.50 -7.37
CA LEU A 33 7.36 11.34 -8.38
C LEU A 33 8.03 12.72 -8.51
N LYS A 34 8.70 13.20 -7.45
CA LYS A 34 9.28 14.55 -7.37
C LYS A 34 8.23 15.65 -7.57
N LEU A 35 7.02 15.40 -7.09
CA LEU A 35 5.90 16.34 -7.13
C LEU A 35 5.54 16.76 -5.71
N HIS A 36 5.05 17.99 -5.58
CA HIS A 36 4.40 18.42 -4.35
C HIS A 36 2.92 18.06 -4.44
N ILE A 37 2.47 17.13 -3.59
CA ILE A 37 1.05 16.81 -3.42
C ILE A 37 0.58 17.46 -2.10
N PRO A 38 -0.49 18.27 -2.12
CA PRO A 38 -1.08 18.83 -0.91
C PRO A 38 -1.39 17.76 0.14
N ALA A 39 -1.10 18.06 1.41
CA ALA A 39 -1.26 17.12 2.52
C ALA A 39 -2.68 16.52 2.60
N ALA A 40 -3.71 17.32 2.33
CA ALA A 40 -5.10 16.86 2.31
C ALA A 40 -5.37 15.79 1.23
N LEU A 41 -4.74 15.92 0.05
CA LEU A 41 -4.89 14.93 -1.03
C LEU A 41 -4.08 13.65 -0.74
N VAL A 42 -2.94 13.77 -0.05
CA VAL A 42 -2.19 12.60 0.43
C VAL A 42 -3.03 11.83 1.47
N GLN A 43 -3.67 12.53 2.40
CA GLN A 43 -4.53 11.92 3.40
C GLN A 43 -5.73 11.20 2.77
N GLN A 44 -6.40 11.83 1.79
CA GLN A 44 -7.50 11.18 1.06
C GLN A 44 -7.04 9.92 0.31
N ALA A 45 -5.87 9.95 -0.34
CA ALA A 45 -5.29 8.77 -0.99
C ALA A 45 -4.96 7.66 0.01
N GLU A 46 -4.47 8.01 1.21
CA GLU A 46 -4.21 7.04 2.28
C GLU A 46 -5.51 6.38 2.75
N GLU A 47 -6.60 7.13 2.91
CA GLU A 47 -7.90 6.59 3.29
C GLU A 47 -8.46 5.62 2.25
N ILE A 48 -8.37 5.97 0.97
CA ILE A 48 -8.71 5.08 -0.17
C ILE A 48 -7.90 3.79 -0.08
N TYR A 49 -6.57 3.92 0.05
CA TYR A 49 -5.67 2.78 0.06
C TYR A 49 -5.93 1.87 1.27
N VAL A 50 -6.02 2.42 2.48
CA VAL A 50 -6.31 1.66 3.70
C VAL A 50 -7.64 0.94 3.60
N LYS A 51 -8.68 1.59 3.07
CA LYS A 51 -10.00 0.95 2.86
C LYS A 51 -9.89 -0.24 1.91
N ARG A 52 -9.17 -0.11 0.79
CA ARG A 52 -8.96 -1.20 -0.17
C ARG A 52 -8.17 -2.36 0.44
N VAL A 53 -7.14 -2.05 1.26
CA VAL A 53 -6.35 -3.05 1.98
C VAL A 53 -7.19 -3.81 3.00
N ILE A 54 -7.98 -3.12 3.81
CA ILE A 54 -8.85 -3.76 4.81
C ILE A 54 -9.90 -4.64 4.13
N GLY A 55 -10.48 -4.19 3.01
CA GLY A 55 -11.43 -4.98 2.22
C GLY A 55 -10.83 -6.26 1.63
N ASN A 56 -9.52 -6.31 1.41
CA ASN A 56 -8.79 -7.45 0.85
C ASN A 56 -7.82 -8.08 1.86
N LEU A 57 -8.04 -7.87 3.16
CA LEU A 57 -7.05 -8.15 4.21
C LEU A 57 -6.53 -9.59 4.19
N MET A 58 -7.43 -10.57 4.05
CA MET A 58 -7.05 -11.98 4.05
C MET A 58 -6.11 -12.31 2.89
N TRP A 59 -6.48 -11.90 1.67
CA TRP A 59 -5.68 -12.11 0.48
C TRP A 59 -4.33 -11.38 0.55
N ILE A 60 -4.29 -10.16 1.08
CA ILE A 60 -3.05 -9.40 1.26
C ILE A 60 -2.11 -10.10 2.25
N VAL A 61 -2.65 -10.63 3.35
CA VAL A 61 -1.85 -11.34 4.36
C VAL A 61 -1.31 -12.66 3.80
N GLU A 62 -2.11 -13.40 3.04
CA GLU A 62 -1.69 -14.62 2.33
C GLU A 62 -0.55 -14.34 1.34
N ASN A 63 -0.62 -13.20 0.65
CA ASN A 63 0.34 -12.81 -0.38
C ASN A 63 1.44 -11.85 0.09
N ARG A 64 1.58 -11.64 1.41
CA ARG A 64 2.49 -10.63 2.01
C ARG A 64 3.96 -10.74 1.58
N SER A 65 4.42 -11.95 1.24
CA SER A 65 5.80 -12.21 0.78
C SER A 65 5.98 -12.03 -0.72
N ASN A 66 4.89 -11.90 -1.49
CA ASN A 66 4.93 -11.73 -2.93
C ASN A 66 4.78 -10.25 -3.31
N ARG A 67 5.90 -9.51 -3.22
CA ARG A 67 5.93 -8.07 -3.51
C ARG A 67 5.43 -7.72 -4.91
N LYS A 68 5.74 -8.56 -5.90
CA LYS A 68 5.30 -8.33 -7.28
C LYS A 68 3.76 -8.38 -7.35
N LEU A 69 3.17 -9.43 -6.81
CA LEU A 69 1.72 -9.62 -6.83
C LEU A 69 0.97 -8.53 -6.08
N LEU A 70 1.49 -8.07 -4.94
CA LEU A 70 0.88 -6.94 -4.21
C LEU A 70 0.97 -5.62 -4.97
N ALA A 71 2.08 -5.39 -5.69
CA ALA A 71 2.21 -4.20 -6.53
C ALA A 71 1.34 -4.28 -7.79
N ASP A 72 1.20 -5.47 -8.39
CA ASP A 72 0.27 -5.72 -9.49
C ASP A 72 -1.18 -5.44 -9.05
N TRP A 73 -1.57 -5.93 -7.87
CA TRP A 73 -2.88 -5.62 -7.28
C TRP A 73 -3.07 -4.12 -7.03
N TRP A 74 -2.05 -3.41 -6.56
CA TRP A 74 -2.13 -1.95 -6.36
C TRP A 74 -2.36 -1.19 -7.66
N ASP A 75 -1.65 -1.60 -8.72
CA ASP A 75 -1.80 -1.05 -10.06
C ASP A 75 -3.22 -1.23 -10.59
N GLU A 76 -3.85 -2.37 -10.33
CA GLU A 76 -5.20 -2.69 -10.79
C GLU A 76 -6.28 -1.98 -9.95
N GLU A 77 -6.17 -2.03 -8.63
CA GLU A 77 -7.27 -1.70 -7.72
C GLU A 77 -7.25 -0.27 -7.17
N ILE A 78 -6.09 0.40 -7.22
CA ILE A 78 -5.87 1.66 -6.47
C ILE A 78 -5.29 2.77 -7.36
N SER A 79 -4.39 2.42 -8.28
CA SER A 79 -3.60 3.43 -9.00
C SER A 79 -4.42 4.43 -9.81
N GLU A 80 -5.55 4.02 -10.41
CA GLU A 80 -6.41 4.90 -11.19
C GLU A 80 -7.04 5.99 -10.33
N GLU A 81 -7.63 5.61 -9.20
CA GLU A 81 -8.33 6.55 -8.30
C GLU A 81 -7.34 7.56 -7.70
N ILE A 82 -6.15 7.12 -7.30
CA ILE A 82 -5.10 8.02 -6.78
C ILE A 82 -4.55 8.90 -7.89
N ALA A 83 -4.37 8.39 -9.11
CA ALA A 83 -3.89 9.19 -10.24
C ALA A 83 -4.86 10.33 -10.56
N GLN A 84 -6.16 10.06 -10.56
CA GLN A 84 -7.20 11.07 -10.74
C GLN A 84 -7.20 12.08 -9.59
N LEU A 85 -7.16 11.61 -8.33
CA LEU A 85 -7.15 12.47 -7.14
C LEU A 85 -5.96 13.44 -7.12
N TRP A 86 -4.78 12.97 -7.53
CA TRP A 86 -3.57 13.79 -7.56
C TRP A 86 -3.35 14.50 -8.91
N SER A 87 -4.20 14.24 -9.90
CA SER A 87 -4.07 14.74 -11.27
C SER A 87 -2.68 14.44 -11.87
N VAL A 88 -2.22 13.20 -11.72
CA VAL A 88 -0.93 12.71 -12.23
C VAL A 88 -1.11 11.62 -13.27
N ASP A 89 -0.10 11.43 -14.12
CA ASP A 89 -0.06 10.31 -15.05
C ASP A 89 -0.02 8.97 -14.28
N ARG A 90 -1.00 8.10 -14.55
CA ARG A 90 -1.15 6.81 -13.88
C ARG A 90 0.08 5.92 -14.07
N THR A 91 0.66 5.87 -15.27
CA THR A 91 1.82 5.02 -15.55
C THR A 91 3.05 5.47 -14.75
N LYS A 92 3.28 6.78 -14.63
CA LYS A 92 4.33 7.35 -13.77
C LYS A 92 4.08 7.04 -12.30
N LEU A 93 2.83 7.13 -11.85
CA LEU A 93 2.43 6.79 -10.48
C LEU A 93 2.70 5.31 -10.17
N MET A 94 2.24 4.38 -11.01
CA MET A 94 2.49 2.94 -10.87
C MET A 94 3.99 2.64 -10.78
N ARG A 95 4.80 3.22 -11.67
CA ARG A 95 6.26 3.05 -11.64
C ARG A 95 6.87 3.59 -10.35
N ALA A 96 6.49 4.80 -9.95
CA ALA A 96 6.99 5.41 -8.72
C ALA A 96 6.60 4.61 -7.46
N PHE A 97 5.39 4.02 -7.45
CA PHE A 97 4.93 3.15 -6.38
C PHE A 97 5.74 1.85 -6.34
N ARG A 98 5.91 1.15 -7.47
CA ARG A 98 6.72 -0.07 -7.57
C ARG A 98 8.17 0.14 -7.13
N ASP A 99 8.76 1.28 -7.50
CA ASP A 99 10.13 1.65 -7.10
C ASP A 99 10.25 1.95 -5.58
N ALA A 100 9.14 2.25 -4.91
CA ALA A 100 9.07 2.59 -3.49
C ALA A 100 8.52 1.46 -2.59
N PHE A 101 7.83 0.48 -3.19
CA PHE A 101 7.06 -0.54 -2.49
C PHE A 101 7.98 -1.60 -1.88
N GLY A 102 7.88 -1.83 -0.57
CA GLY A 102 8.72 -2.78 0.16
C GLY A 102 10.05 -2.24 0.72
N GLY A 103 10.29 -0.92 0.62
CA GLY A 103 11.49 -0.26 1.18
C GLY A 103 12.50 0.11 0.13
#